data_AF-A0AAV3WMC3-F1
#
_entry.id   AF-A0AAV3WMC3-F1
#
_cell.length_a   1.000
_cell.length_b   1.000
_cell.length_c   1.000
_cell.angle_alpha   90.00
_cell.angle_beta   90.00
_cell.angle_gamma   90.00
#
_symmetry.space_group_name_H-M   'P 1'
#
loop_
_entity.id
_entity.type
_entity.pdbx_description
1 polymer ?
#
loop_
_entity_poly.entity_id
_entity_poly.type
_entity_poly.pdbx_seq_one_letter_code
_entity_poly.pdbx_strand_id
1 'polypeptide(L)' 'MQNLNLDQTIAAWSSVAETVFVPHTEEEYERLVKLLDSLIDQVGENESHPLASMMDVIGVLIENYEAEHIPELEEVG' A
#
# COMPACT_ATOMS: atom_id res chain seq x y z
N MET A 1 4.24 3.92 26.04
CA MET A 1 3.31 3.65 24.92
C MET A 1 2.45 4.89 24.76
N GLN A 2 2.47 5.54 23.61
CA GLN A 2 1.50 6.61 23.36
C GLN A 2 0.12 5.94 23.18
N ASN A 3 -0.89 6.41 23.93
CA ASN A 3 -2.26 5.99 23.70
C ASN A 3 -2.73 6.60 22.38
N LEU A 4 -3.25 5.76 21.50
CA LEU A 4 -3.79 6.20 20.21
C LEU A 4 -5.01 7.09 20.47
N ASN A 5 -4.95 8.34 20.01
CA ASN A 5 -6.09 9.25 20.09
C ASN A 5 -7.03 8.96 18.93
N LEU A 6 -8.17 8.32 19.22
CA LEU A 6 -9.11 7.86 18.19
C LEU A 6 -9.72 9.02 17.40
N ASP A 7 -10.04 10.15 18.02
CA ASP A 7 -10.65 11.29 17.32
C ASP A 7 -9.68 11.90 16.30
N GLN A 8 -8.42 12.08 16.69
CA GLN A 8 -7.37 12.54 15.78
C GLN A 8 -7.06 11.50 14.70
N THR A 9 -7.09 10.21 15.06
CA THR A 9 -6.85 9.13 14.11
C THR A 9 -7.97 9.07 13.08
N ILE A 10 -9.24 9.18 13.46
CA ILE A 10 -10.37 9.18 12.53
C ILE A 10 -10.22 10.34 11.54
N ALA A 11 -9.94 11.55 12.02
CA ALA A 11 -9.78 12.72 11.16
C ALA A 11 -8.63 12.57 10.16
N ALA A 12 -7.49 12.00 10.57
CA ALA A 12 -6.36 11.75 9.69
C ALA A 12 -6.60 10.56 8.75
N TRP A 13 -7.20 9.48 9.26
CA TRP A 13 -7.40 8.24 8.54
C TRP A 13 -8.47 8.36 7.46
N SER A 14 -9.51 9.18 7.64
CA SER A 14 -10.55 9.36 6.61
C SER A 14 -9.97 9.74 5.25
N SER A 15 -8.98 10.64 5.21
CA SER A 15 -8.33 11.02 3.95
C SER A 15 -7.42 9.92 3.38
N VAL A 16 -6.82 9.10 4.25
CA VAL A 16 -5.91 8.02 3.87
C VAL A 16 -6.68 6.80 3.37
N ALA A 17 -7.82 6.49 3.99
CA ALA A 17 -8.65 5.31 3.69
C ALA A 17 -9.22 5.29 2.27
N GLU A 18 -9.35 6.45 1.62
CA GLU A 18 -9.75 6.54 0.20
C GLU A 18 -8.64 6.08 -0.76
N THR A 19 -7.40 6.04 -0.27
CA THR A 19 -6.19 5.80 -1.06
C THR A 19 -5.50 4.49 -0.67
N VAL A 20 -5.52 4.13 0.62
CA VAL A 20 -4.93 2.91 1.18
C VAL A 20 -6.06 1.98 1.62
N PHE A 21 -6.28 0.93 0.85
CA PHE A 21 -7.34 -0.05 1.08
C PHE A 21 -6.90 -1.43 0.60
N VAL A 22 -7.54 -2.48 1.10
CA VAL A 22 -7.33 -3.84 0.58
C VAL A 22 -8.01 -3.93 -0.79
N PRO A 23 -7.28 -4.24 -1.88
CA PRO A 23 -7.88 -4.35 -3.20
C PRO A 23 -8.66 -5.66 -3.31
N HIS A 24 -9.85 -5.60 -3.91
CA HIS A 24 -10.69 -6.78 -4.18
C HIS A 24 -11.00 -6.93 -5.68
N THR A 25 -10.59 -5.96 -6.50
CA THR A 25 -10.77 -5.94 -7.95
C THR A 25 -9.48 -5.56 -8.66
N GLU A 26 -9.36 -5.89 -9.94
CA GLU A 26 -8.18 -5.55 -10.74
C GLU A 26 -8.00 -4.03 -10.87
N GLU A 27 -9.09 -3.27 -11.00
CA GLU A 27 -9.05 -1.80 -11.02
C GLU A 27 -8.50 -1.21 -9.72
N GLU A 28 -8.91 -1.78 -8.58
CA GLU A 28 -8.41 -1.40 -7.26
C GLU A 28 -6.93 -1.75 -7.10
N TYR A 29 -6.52 -2.93 -7.53
CA TYR A 29 -5.12 -3.35 -7.58
C TYR A 29 -4.28 -2.38 -8.42
N GLU A 30 -4.70 -2.06 -9.65
CA GLU A 30 -3.99 -1.12 -10.51
C GLU A 30 -3.84 0.27 -9.88
N ARG A 31 -4.85 0.72 -9.13
CA ARG A 31 -4.78 2.00 -8.40
C ARG A 31 -3.68 1.96 -7.34
N LEU A 32 -3.54 0.85 -6.62
CA LEU A 32 -2.47 0.69 -5.62
C LEU A 32 -1.10 0.57 -6.29
N VAL A 33 -0.97 -0.11 -7.43
CA VAL A 33 0.27 -0.15 -8.21
C VAL A 33 0.72 1.25 -8.64
N LYS A 34 -0.20 2.04 -9.23
CA LYS A 34 0.08 3.44 -9.62
C LYS A 34 0.46 4.32 -8.42
N LEU A 35 -0.14 4.06 -7.26
CA LEU A 35 0.21 4.74 -6.02
C LEU A 35 1.61 4.34 -5.57
N LEU A 36 1.97 3.05 -5.62
CA LEU A 36 3.29 2.56 -5.25
C LEU A 36 4.38 3.22 -6.11
N ASP A 37 4.17 3.31 -7.43
CA ASP A 37 5.09 4.02 -8.34
C ASP A 37 5.30 5.48 -7.90
N SER A 38 4.20 6.18 -7.58
CA SER A 38 4.25 7.57 -7.10
C SER A 38 5.00 7.70 -5.75
N LEU A 39 4.87 6.69 -4.88
CA LEU A 39 5.60 6.64 -3.61
C LEU A 39 7.09 6.41 -3.82
N ILE A 40 7.47 5.51 -4.74
CA ILE A 40 8.87 5.25 -5.10
C ILE A 40 9.52 6.53 -5.63
N ASP A 41 8.86 7.25 -6.53
CA ASP A 41 9.33 8.53 -7.06
C ASP A 41 9.52 9.59 -5.96
N GLN A 42 8.63 9.62 -4.96
CA GLN A 42 8.64 10.61 -3.89
C GLN A 42 9.62 10.28 -2.75
N VAL A 43 9.73 9.02 -2.37
CA VAL A 43 10.64 8.52 -1.32
C VAL A 43 12.07 8.50 -1.86
N GLY A 44 12.26 8.04 -3.10
CA GLY A 44 13.57 7.87 -3.73
C GLY A 44 14.49 7.02 -2.86
N GLU A 45 15.72 7.50 -2.63
CA GLU A 45 16.73 6.82 -1.82
C GLU A 45 16.63 7.15 -0.30
N ASN A 46 15.63 7.92 0.12
CA ASN A 46 15.49 8.32 1.52
C ASN A 46 14.71 7.28 2.32
N GLU A 47 15.42 6.30 2.86
CA GLU A 47 14.84 5.26 3.73
C GLU A 47 14.20 5.80 5.01
N SER A 48 14.56 7.01 5.46
CA SER A 48 13.95 7.68 6.62
C SER A 48 12.73 8.53 6.25
N HIS A 49 12.25 8.46 5.01
CA HIS A 49 11.12 9.25 4.55
C HIS A 49 9.83 8.83 5.30
N PRO A 50 8.97 9.77 5.73
CA PRO A 50 7.73 9.45 6.43
C PRO A 50 6.76 8.53 5.65
N LEU A 51 6.87 8.52 4.32
CA LEU A 51 6.07 7.65 3.44
C LEU A 51 6.72 6.29 3.17
N ALA A 52 7.94 6.03 3.63
CA ALA A 52 8.59 4.73 3.42
C ALA A 52 7.76 3.59 4.05
N SER A 53 7.23 3.80 5.26
CA SER A 53 6.35 2.81 5.90
C SER A 53 5.01 2.63 5.18
N MET A 54 4.52 3.66 4.46
CA MET A 54 3.33 3.53 3.63
C MET A 54 3.64 2.72 2.37
N MET A 55 4.82 2.93 1.78
CA MET A 55 5.30 2.15 0.64
C MET A 55 5.34 0.65 0.97
N ASP A 56 5.87 0.29 2.14
CA ASP A 56 5.88 -1.09 2.64
C ASP A 56 4.46 -1.68 2.74
N VAL A 57 3.52 -0.92 3.34
CA VAL A 57 2.13 -1.36 3.49
C VAL A 57 1.46 -1.57 2.14
N ILE A 58 1.64 -0.65 1.18
CA ILE A 58 1.08 -0.78 -0.17
C ILE A 58 1.66 -2.00 -0.89
N GLY A 59 2.98 -2.24 -0.78
CA GLY A 59 3.62 -3.42 -1.35
C GLY A 59 2.98 -4.72 -0.87
N VAL A 60 2.77 -4.87 0.45
CA VAL A 60 2.11 -6.06 1.03
C VAL A 60 0.67 -6.23 0.53
N LEU A 61 -0.08 -5.14 0.35
CA LEU A 61 -1.46 -5.21 -0.15
C LEU A 61 -1.52 -5.68 -1.61
N ILE A 62 -0.57 -5.23 -2.43
CA ILE A 62 -0.41 -5.65 -3.83
C ILE A 62 -0.02 -7.13 -3.87
N GLU A 63 1.02 -7.54 -3.13
CA GLU A 63 1.49 -8.93 -3.06
C GLU A 63 0.37 -9.90 -2.64
N ASN A 64 -0.44 -9.52 -1.64
CA ASN A 64 -1.56 -10.36 -1.20
C ASN A 64 -2.63 -10.52 -2.30
N TYR A 65 -2.91 -9.47 -3.07
CA TYR A 65 -3.84 -9.56 -4.19
C TYR A 65 -3.32 -10.49 -5.28
N GLU A 66 -2.04 -10.35 -5.64
CA GLU A 66 -1.38 -11.15 -6.65
C GLU A 66 -1.37 -12.63 -6.28
N ALA A 67 -1.04 -12.96 -5.02
CA ALA A 67 -1.06 -14.34 -4.53
C ALA A 67 -2.42 -15.02 -4.66
N GLU A 68 -3.51 -14.26 -4.58
CA GLU A 68 -4.88 -14.79 -4.70
C GLU A 68 -5.39 -14.85 -6.15
N HIS A 69 -4.93 -13.95 -7.02
CA HIS A 69 -5.53 -13.72 -8.34
C HIS A 69 -4.61 -14.03 -9.53
N ILE A 70 -3.30 -13.98 -9.33
CA ILE A 70 -2.30 -14.25 -10.36
C ILE A 70 -1.71 -15.63 -10.06
N PRO A 71 -1.90 -16.62 -10.93
CA PRO A 71 -1.23 -17.90 -10.75
C PRO A 71 0.27 -17.67 -10.74
N GLU A 72 0.96 -18.15 -9.70
CA GLU A 72 2.42 -18.17 -9.66
C GLU A 72 2.89 -18.76 -10.99
N LEU A 73 3.78 -18.04 -11.69
CA LEU A 73 4.43 -18.60 -12.86
C LEU A 73 5.16 -19.85 -12.38
N GLU A 74 4.67 -21.04 -12.77
CA GLU A 74 5.45 -22.26 -12.63
C GLU A 74 6.77 -21.98 -13.34
N GLU A 75 7.88 -21.92 -12.59
CA GLU A 75 9.22 -21.93 -13.17
C GLU A 75 9.27 -23.14 -14.11
N VAL A 76 9.21 -22.87 -15.42
CA VAL A 76 9.45 -23.88 -16.44
C VAL A 76 10.94 -24.20 -16.31
N GLY A 77 11.22 -25.33 -15.64
CA GLY A 77 12.56 -25.72 -15.16
C GLY A 77 13.61 -26.02 -16.20
#